data_AF-A0A847JTP4-F1
#
_entry.id   AF-A0A847JTP4-F1
#
_cell.length_a   1.000
_cell.length_b   1.000
_cell.length_c   1.000
_cell.angle_alpha   90.00
_cell.angle_beta   90.00
_cell.angle_gamma   90.00
#
_symmetry.space_group_name_H-M   'P 1'
#
loop_
_entity.id
_entity.type
_entity.pdbx_description
1 polymer ?
#
loop_
_entity_poly.entity_id
_entity_poly.type
_entity_poly.pdbx_seq_one_letter_code
_entity_poly.pdbx_strand_id
1 'polypeptide(L)'
;MAGQAARYFSDPRDLDQIAWQLLRDRDFKRDADRPDKVERYQAEALAYRHVPAEALLGIACYNETVAQRLADMAGDAGASVRVSVKRDWYF
;
A
#
# COMPACT_ATOMS: atom_id res chain seq x y z
N MET A 1 10.03 -25.36 -13.56
CA MET A 1 9.49 -24.00 -13.77
C MET A 1 9.10 -23.47 -12.41
N ALA A 2 9.91 -22.60 -11.80
CA ALA A 2 9.57 -22.03 -10.49
C ALA A 2 8.33 -21.14 -10.65
N GLY A 3 7.22 -21.53 -10.04
CA GLY A 3 5.99 -20.72 -10.04
C GLY A 3 6.26 -19.40 -9.33
N GLN A 4 5.92 -18.29 -9.96
CA GLN A 4 6.07 -16.97 -9.37
C GLN A 4 5.15 -16.86 -8.14
N ALA A 5 5.75 -16.71 -6.95
CA ALA A 5 5.02 -16.76 -5.68
C ALA A 5 4.13 -15.53 -5.41
N ALA A 6 4.35 -14.41 -6.10
CA ALA A 6 3.57 -13.19 -5.95
C ALA A 6 3.54 -12.35 -7.24
N ARG A 7 2.43 -11.64 -7.46
CA ARG A 7 2.27 -10.65 -8.54
C ARG A 7 2.39 -9.25 -7.95
N TYR A 8 3.15 -8.37 -8.60
CA TYR A 8 3.38 -7.00 -8.17
C TYR A 8 2.71 -6.03 -9.15
N PHE A 9 2.07 -5.00 -8.61
CA PHE A 9 1.38 -3.96 -9.36
C PHE A 9 1.85 -2.59 -8.86
N SER A 10 1.97 -1.63 -9.75
CA SER A 10 2.38 -0.25 -9.43
C SER A 10 1.55 0.79 -10.16
N ASP A 11 0.53 0.38 -10.90
CA ASP A 11 -0.38 1.24 -11.64
C ASP A 11 -1.70 1.41 -10.88
N PRO A 12 -2.19 2.66 -10.68
CA PRO A 12 -3.52 2.89 -10.10
C PRO A 12 -4.67 2.23 -10.87
N ARG A 13 -4.48 1.83 -12.13
CA ARG A 13 -5.47 1.09 -12.93
C ARG A 13 -5.65 -0.35 -12.47
N ASP A 14 -4.69 -0.92 -11.74
CA ASP A 14 -4.72 -2.31 -11.26
C ASP A 14 -5.45 -2.45 -9.90
N LEU A 15 -6.21 -1.44 -9.47
CA LEU A 15 -6.99 -1.50 -8.22
C LEU A 15 -8.06 -2.60 -8.22
N ASP A 16 -8.42 -3.16 -9.38
CA ASP A 16 -9.31 -4.31 -9.51
C ASP A 16 -8.67 -5.63 -9.04
N GLN A 17 -7.34 -5.70 -8.92
CA GLN A 17 -6.62 -6.85 -8.41
C GLN A 17 -6.75 -7.01 -6.89
N ILE A 18 -7.16 -5.95 -6.18
CA ILE A 18 -7.44 -6.00 -4.75
C ILE A 18 -8.68 -6.86 -4.52
N ALA A 19 -8.58 -7.82 -3.58
CA ALA A 19 -9.70 -8.68 -3.21
C ALA A 19 -10.72 -7.93 -2.33
N TRP A 20 -11.44 -6.96 -2.90
CA TRP A 20 -12.33 -6.04 -2.19
C TRP A 20 -13.37 -6.74 -1.32
N GLN A 21 -14.00 -7.80 -1.83
CA GLN A 21 -15.01 -8.57 -1.08
C GLN A 21 -14.39 -9.21 0.17
N LEU A 22 -13.23 -9.86 0.00
CA LEU A 22 -12.49 -10.49 1.09
C LEU A 22 -12.10 -9.48 2.19
N LEU A 23 -11.59 -8.30 1.80
CA LEU A 23 -11.24 -7.24 2.74
C LEU A 23 -12.47 -6.70 3.49
N ARG A 24 -13.61 -6.57 2.80
CA ARG A 24 -14.87 -6.09 3.38
C ARG A 24 -15.47 -7.07 4.38
N ASP A 25 -15.35 -8.37 4.12
CA ASP A 25 -15.90 -9.42 4.97
C ASP A 25 -15.16 -9.55 6.31
N ARG A 26 -13.95 -8.96 6.42
CA ARG A 26 -13.09 -8.99 7.63
C ARG A 26 -12.85 -10.41 8.17
N ASP A 27 -12.88 -11.39 7.28
CA ASP A 27 -12.74 -12.80 7.62
C ASP A 27 -11.28 -13.28 7.48
N PHE A 28 -10.49 -13.00 8.51
CA PHE A 28 -9.07 -13.39 8.57
C PHE A 28 -8.84 -14.87 8.89
N LYS A 29 -9.90 -15.69 8.99
CA LYS A 29 -9.75 -17.11 9.30
C LYS A 29 -9.07 -17.85 8.14
N ARG A 30 -8.14 -18.74 8.49
CA ARG A 30 -7.57 -19.70 7.56
C ARG A 30 -8.67 -20.59 7.00
N ASP A 31 -8.60 -20.84 5.71
CA ASP A 31 -9.55 -21.62 4.95
C ASP A 31 -8.75 -22.72 4.24
N ALA A 32 -8.97 -23.98 4.63
CA ALA A 32 -8.20 -25.10 4.08
C ALA A 32 -8.47 -25.31 2.58
N ASP A 33 -9.66 -24.91 2.11
CA ASP A 33 -10.07 -24.99 0.71
C ASP A 33 -9.58 -23.77 -0.09
N ARG A 34 -9.18 -22.69 0.59
CA ARG A 34 -8.59 -21.48 0.00
C ARG A 34 -7.28 -21.09 0.71
N PRO A 35 -6.19 -21.84 0.45
CA PRO A 35 -4.94 -21.68 1.17
C PRO A 35 -4.29 -20.31 0.95
N ASP A 36 -4.57 -19.63 -0.17
CA ASP A 36 -4.03 -18.31 -0.53
C ASP A 36 -4.84 -17.12 0.06
N LYS A 37 -5.91 -17.41 0.80
CA LYS A 37 -6.82 -16.40 1.33
C LYS A 37 -6.10 -15.42 2.26
N VAL A 38 -5.20 -15.92 3.10
CA VAL A 38 -4.50 -15.08 4.09
C VAL A 38 -3.47 -14.19 3.40
N GLU A 39 -2.78 -14.71 2.40
CA GLU A 39 -1.77 -14.03 1.59
C GLU A 39 -2.35 -12.88 0.75
N ARG A 40 -3.67 -12.89 0.52
CA ARG A 40 -4.41 -11.81 -0.14
C ARG A 40 -4.79 -10.65 0.79
N TYR A 41 -4.71 -10.82 2.11
CA TYR A 41 -4.84 -9.73 3.08
C TYR A 41 -3.52 -8.95 3.19
N GLN A 42 -3.18 -8.19 2.13
CA GLN A 42 -1.88 -7.49 2.03
C GLN A 42 -1.87 -6.07 2.60
N ALA A 43 -2.99 -5.59 3.16
CA ALA A 43 -3.10 -4.24 3.69
C ALA A 43 -3.70 -4.25 5.10
N GLU A 44 -3.05 -3.56 6.03
CA GLU A 44 -3.55 -3.32 7.40
C GLU A 44 -4.67 -2.27 7.42
N ALA A 45 -4.65 -1.33 6.47
CA ALA A 45 -5.68 -0.32 6.28
C ALA A 45 -5.83 0.03 4.80
N LEU A 46 -7.07 0.17 4.32
CA LEU A 46 -7.40 0.56 2.95
C LEU A 46 -8.48 1.63 2.96
N ALA A 47 -8.17 2.78 2.37
CA ALA A 47 -9.14 3.84 2.12
C ALA A 47 -9.47 3.88 0.63
N TYR A 48 -10.75 3.96 0.29
CA TYR A 48 -11.23 3.96 -1.09
C TYR A 48 -11.84 5.32 -1.46
N ARG A 49 -11.61 5.72 -2.72
CA ARG A 49 -11.97 7.02 -3.33
C ARG A 49 -11.06 8.17 -2.94
N HIS A 50 -11.20 8.73 -1.74
CA HIS A 50 -10.51 9.96 -1.40
C HIS A 50 -10.05 9.99 0.06
N VAL A 51 -8.76 10.24 0.25
CA VAL A 51 -8.13 10.66 1.50
C VAL A 51 -7.28 11.88 1.16
N PRO A 52 -7.56 13.06 1.74
CA PRO A 52 -6.70 14.22 1.53
C PRO A 52 -5.33 13.97 2.15
N ALA A 53 -4.26 14.38 1.46
CA ALA A 53 -2.90 14.21 1.94
C ALA A 53 -2.68 14.94 3.28
N GLU A 54 -3.40 16.04 3.49
CA GLU A 54 -3.38 16.88 4.70
C GLU A 54 -3.97 16.16 5.93
N ALA A 55 -4.72 15.07 5.74
CA ALA A 55 -5.15 14.22 6.86
C ALA A 55 -4.04 13.30 7.37
N LEU A 56 -2.91 13.20 6.67
CA LEU A 56 -1.78 12.38 7.06
C LEU A 56 -0.82 13.18 7.95
N LEU A 57 -0.32 12.56 9.02
CA LEU A 57 0.75 13.15 9.83
C LEU A 57 2.08 13.27 9.06
N GLY A 58 2.26 12.41 8.06
CA GLY A 58 3.42 12.39 7.17
C GLY A 58 3.61 11.05 6.49
N ILE A 59 4.57 10.99 5.58
CA ILE A 59 4.99 9.80 4.83
C ILE A 59 6.41 9.44 5.26
N ALA A 60 6.61 8.22 5.73
CA ALA A 60 7.93 7.66 6.00
C ALA A 60 8.47 6.94 4.76
N CYS A 61 9.78 7.03 4.52
CA CYS A 61 10.46 6.33 3.43
C CYS A 61 11.87 5.87 3.83
N TYR A 62 12.45 4.98 3.04
CA TYR A 62 13.72 4.33 3.39
C TYR A 62 14.96 5.20 3.18
N ASN A 63 14.99 6.03 2.14
CA ASN A 63 16.18 6.83 1.81
C ASN A 63 15.81 8.17 1.17
N GLU A 64 16.83 9.01 1.00
CA GLU A 64 16.72 10.39 0.51
C GLU A 64 16.24 10.43 -0.95
N THR A 65 16.60 9.44 -1.77
CA THR A 65 16.12 9.33 -3.16
C THR A 65 14.60 9.17 -3.21
N VAL A 66 14.03 8.29 -2.38
CA VAL A 66 12.59 8.11 -2.28
C VAL A 66 11.94 9.32 -1.64
N ALA A 67 12.58 9.94 -0.64
CA ALA A 67 12.08 11.15 -0.01
C ALA A 67 11.90 12.30 -1.01
N GLN A 68 12.90 12.52 -1.88
CA GLN A 68 12.84 13.54 -2.91
C GLN A 68 11.71 13.26 -3.90
N ARG A 69 11.59 12.01 -4.37
CA ARG A 69 10.48 11.63 -5.28
C ARG A 69 9.11 11.89 -4.66
N LEU A 70 8.93 11.60 -3.38
CA LEU A 70 7.68 11.85 -2.66
C LEU A 70 7.41 13.36 -2.50
N ALA A 71 8.46 14.15 -2.24
CA ALA A 71 8.33 15.60 -2.16
C ALA A 71 7.92 16.21 -3.51
N ASP A 72 8.49 15.72 -4.62
CA ASP A 72 8.13 16.15 -5.97
C ASP A 72 6.67 15.79 -6.27
N MET A 73 6.25 14.56 -5.96
CA MET A 73 4.85 14.13 -6.12
C MET A 73 3.87 14.96 -5.28
N ALA A 74 4.25 15.33 -4.05
CA ALA A 74 3.43 16.21 -3.21
C ALA A 74 3.32 17.62 -3.81
N GLY A 75 4.43 18.15 -4.33
CA GLY A 75 4.47 19.43 -5.03
C GLY A 75 3.58 19.46 -6.27
N ASP A 76 3.68 18.45 -7.13
CA ASP A 76 2.86 18.30 -8.33
C ASP A 76 1.36 18.19 -8.01
N ALA A 77 1.03 17.56 -6.87
CA ALA A 77 -0.34 17.45 -6.37
C ALA A 77 -0.83 18.71 -5.61
N GLY A 78 0.03 19.71 -5.38
CA GLY A 78 -0.28 20.86 -4.53
C GLY A 78 -0.55 20.49 -3.06
N ALA A 79 -0.09 19.31 -2.63
CA ALA A 79 -0.34 18.76 -1.32
C ALA A 79 0.72 19.19 -0.31
N SER A 80 0.29 19.51 0.91
CA SER A 80 1.21 19.79 2.02
C SER A 80 1.31 18.59 2.95
N VAL A 81 2.30 17.73 2.72
CA VAL A 81 2.56 16.54 3.55
C VAL A 81 4.02 16.43 3.93
N ARG A 82 4.30 16.11 5.20
CA ARG A 82 5.67 15.91 5.69
C ARG A 82 6.21 14.58 5.17
N VAL A 83 7.39 14.61 4.55
CA VAL A 83 8.13 13.40 4.19
C VAL A 83 9.34 13.24 5.12
N SER A 84 9.63 12.03 5.59
CA SER A 84 10.77 11.76 6.47
C SER A 84 11.44 10.43 6.16
N VAL A 85 12.77 10.41 6.20
CA VAL A 85 13.55 9.18 6.09
C VAL A 85 13.57 8.47 7.44
N LYS A 86 13.12 7.21 7.47
CA LYS A 86 13.01 6.36 8.67
C LYS A 86 13.56 4.97 8.38
N ARG A 87 14.88 4.88 8.17
CA ARG A 87 15.56 3.61 7.81
C ARG A 87 15.27 2.49 8.83
N ASP A 88 15.18 2.85 10.11
CA ASP A 88 14.91 1.98 11.24
C ASP A 88 13.49 1.37 11.25
N TRP A 89 12.59 1.81 10.37
CA TRP A 89 11.23 1.27 10.25
C TRP A 89 11.11 0.19 9.17
N TYR A 90 12.15 -0.04 8.38
CA TYR A 90 12.19 -1.04 7.32
C TYR A 90 13.10 -2.19 7.75
N PHE A 91 12.76 -3.41 7.32
CA PHE A 91 13.44 -4.66 7.68
C PHE A 91 14.63 -4.97 6.77
#